data_AF-A0A966KNP1-F1
#
_entry.id   AF-A0A966KNP1-F1
#
_cell.length_a   1.000
_cell.length_b   1.000
_cell.length_c   1.000
_cell.angle_alpha   90.00
_cell.angle_beta   90.00
_cell.angle_gamma   90.00
#
_symmetry.space_group_name_H-M   'P 1'
#
loop_
_entity.id
_entity.type
_entity.pdbx_description
1 polymer ?
#
loop_
_entity_poly.entity_id
_entity_poly.type
_entity_poly.pdbx_seq_one_letter_code
_entity_poly.pdbx_strand_id
1 'polypeptide(L)'
;MSPQQNSSKVLILGSAPNVVGVQAIDVSCYDEIIVINNAWQVLGSWTEHIFPYDFPRESQPKRYAKDQRAVDEQLFVRRQNEFGGFIYAGGTMALTALYWALGEHMPSEIHILGCDMIYPDAGKTHFYGEGTPDPLRDDFTLRDLYAKSARFMCLAARNGCSTYNLSRKASRLCFPRHRGRINENPVHF
;
A
#
# COMPACT_ATOMS: atom_id res chain seq x y z
N MET A 1 -1.91 23.96 -25.48
CA MET A 1 -2.72 23.67 -24.29
C MET A 1 -2.47 22.22 -23.92
N SER A 2 -1.66 21.97 -22.90
CA SER A 2 -1.47 20.62 -22.37
C SER A 2 -2.80 20.15 -21.79
N PRO A 3 -3.27 18.92 -22.08
CA PRO A 3 -4.45 18.38 -21.42
C PRO A 3 -4.22 18.45 -19.91
N GLN A 4 -5.19 18.96 -19.18
CA GLN A 4 -5.20 18.87 -17.72
C GLN A 4 -5.31 17.37 -17.39
N GLN A 5 -4.16 16.74 -17.15
CA GLN A 5 -4.05 15.32 -16.89
C GLN A 5 -4.76 15.10 -15.55
N ASN A 6 -5.92 14.43 -15.56
CA ASN A 6 -6.55 14.01 -14.32
C ASN A 6 -5.51 13.18 -13.55
N SER A 7 -5.15 13.71 -12.40
CA SER A 7 -3.99 13.28 -11.62
C SER A 7 -4.41 12.05 -10.82
N SER A 8 -4.27 10.86 -11.42
CA SER A 8 -4.77 9.61 -10.82
C SER A 8 -4.22 9.42 -9.39
N LYS A 9 -5.07 8.94 -8.48
CA LYS A 9 -4.74 8.70 -7.06
C LYS A 9 -5.01 7.26 -6.68
N VAL A 10 -4.05 6.66 -5.97
CA VAL A 10 -4.14 5.29 -5.47
C VAL A 10 -4.16 5.29 -3.95
N LEU A 11 -5.09 4.54 -3.34
CA LEU A 11 -5.09 4.22 -1.92
C LEU A 11 -4.63 2.78 -1.70
N ILE A 12 -3.70 2.57 -0.79
CA ILE A 12 -3.23 1.24 -0.38
C ILE A 12 -3.62 0.99 1.08
N LEU A 13 -4.35 -0.10 1.31
CA LEU A 13 -4.83 -0.52 2.61
C LEU A 13 -4.08 -1.77 3.10
N GLY A 14 -3.30 -1.59 4.17
CA GLY A 14 -2.58 -2.65 4.85
C GLY A 14 -3.38 -3.32 5.96
N SER A 15 -2.70 -4.12 6.79
CA SER A 15 -3.35 -4.94 7.81
C SER A 15 -3.23 -4.41 9.25
N ALA A 16 -2.54 -3.29 9.50
CA ALA A 16 -2.40 -2.77 10.85
C ALA A 16 -3.77 -2.32 11.44
N PRO A 17 -3.98 -2.37 12.77
CA PRO A 17 -5.30 -2.16 13.38
C PRO A 17 -5.99 -0.83 13.05
N ASN A 18 -5.22 0.22 12.76
CA ASN A 18 -5.74 1.53 12.38
C ASN A 18 -6.36 1.58 10.97
N VAL A 19 -6.22 0.54 10.14
CA VAL A 19 -6.80 0.50 8.79
C VAL A 19 -8.31 0.66 8.80
N VAL A 20 -8.98 0.21 9.87
CA VAL A 20 -10.44 0.36 10.05
C VAL A 20 -10.88 1.83 10.03
N GLY A 21 -9.97 2.76 10.32
CA GLY A 21 -10.21 4.19 10.19
C GLY A 21 -10.55 4.66 8.78
N VAL A 22 -10.30 3.84 7.75
CA VAL A 22 -10.69 4.14 6.36
C VAL A 22 -12.19 4.39 6.21
N GLN A 23 -13.02 3.76 7.06
CA GLN A 23 -14.48 3.94 7.04
C GLN A 23 -14.93 5.37 7.36
N ALA A 24 -14.05 6.18 7.96
CA ALA A 24 -14.30 7.58 8.28
C ALA A 24 -13.72 8.54 7.22
N ILE A 25 -13.19 8.02 6.12
CA ILE A 25 -12.52 8.78 5.07
C ILE A 25 -13.35 8.68 3.78
N ASP A 26 -13.53 9.81 3.09
CA ASP A 26 -14.07 9.78 1.73
C ASP A 26 -13.02 9.18 0.78
N VAL A 27 -13.36 8.03 0.21
CA VAL A 27 -12.51 7.29 -0.72
C VAL A 27 -12.92 7.46 -2.18
N SER A 28 -13.95 8.25 -2.48
CA SER A 28 -14.41 8.43 -3.87
C SER A 28 -13.43 9.23 -4.73
N CYS A 29 -12.43 9.86 -4.12
CA CYS A 29 -11.37 10.58 -4.82
C CYS A 29 -10.22 9.69 -5.33
N TYR A 30 -10.21 8.40 -4.99
CA TYR A 30 -9.21 7.45 -5.48
C TYR A 30 -9.75 6.71 -6.68
N ASP A 31 -8.93 6.65 -7.74
CA ASP A 31 -9.23 5.87 -8.94
C ASP A 31 -9.01 4.38 -8.66
N GLU A 32 -8.03 4.06 -7.82
CA GLU A 32 -7.69 2.69 -7.45
C GLU A 32 -7.55 2.56 -5.93
N ILE A 33 -8.07 1.45 -5.40
CA ILE A 33 -7.95 1.10 -3.99
C ILE A 33 -7.43 -0.33 -3.91
N ILE A 34 -6.16 -0.44 -3.51
CA ILE A 34 -5.43 -1.69 -3.41
C ILE A 34 -5.51 -2.18 -1.96
N VAL A 35 -6.10 -3.35 -1.73
CA VAL A 35 -6.19 -4.00 -0.44
C VAL A 35 -5.15 -5.12 -0.34
N ILE A 36 -4.34 -5.11 0.73
CA ILE A 36 -3.30 -6.10 0.99
C ILE A 36 -3.84 -7.22 1.87
N ASN A 37 -3.70 -8.47 1.41
CA ASN A 37 -4.11 -9.66 2.17
C ASN A 37 -5.54 -9.48 2.72
N ASN A 38 -5.76 -9.72 4.01
CA ASN A 38 -7.08 -9.61 4.65
C ASN A 38 -7.73 -8.21 4.61
N ALA A 39 -7.01 -7.14 4.22
CA ALA A 39 -7.57 -5.77 4.20
C ALA A 39 -8.82 -5.62 3.31
N TRP A 40 -9.08 -6.56 2.39
CA TRP A 40 -10.32 -6.63 1.61
C TRP A 40 -11.59 -6.67 2.47
N GLN A 41 -11.49 -7.09 3.73
CA GLN A 41 -12.61 -7.18 4.67
C GLN A 41 -13.03 -5.82 5.24
N VAL A 42 -12.19 -4.79 5.13
CA VAL A 42 -12.36 -3.51 5.84
C VAL A 42 -13.26 -2.55 5.06
N LEU A 43 -13.23 -2.65 3.73
CA LEU A 43 -13.92 -1.78 2.79
C LEU A 43 -14.49 -2.66 1.67
N GLY A 44 -15.68 -2.36 1.16
CA GLY A 44 -16.27 -3.12 0.04
C GLY A 44 -15.88 -2.59 -1.34
N SER A 45 -15.56 -1.30 -1.43
CA SER A 45 -15.33 -0.56 -2.68
C SER A 45 -13.87 -0.55 -3.14
N TRP A 46 -13.10 -1.60 -2.85
CA TRP A 46 -11.73 -1.73 -3.39
C TRP A 46 -11.73 -2.20 -4.84
N THR A 47 -10.64 -2.00 -5.56
CA THR A 47 -10.45 -2.37 -6.97
C THR A 47 -9.47 -3.53 -7.15
N GLU A 48 -8.43 -3.60 -6.32
CA GLU A 48 -7.38 -4.61 -6.46
C GLU A 48 -7.08 -5.28 -5.11
N HIS A 49 -7.00 -6.60 -5.11
CA HIS A 49 -6.58 -7.37 -3.94
C HIS A 49 -5.23 -8.02 -4.22
N ILE A 50 -4.18 -7.54 -3.54
CA ILE A 50 -2.81 -8.00 -3.69
C ILE A 50 -2.39 -8.90 -2.52
N PHE A 51 -1.83 -10.07 -2.84
CA PHE A 51 -1.48 -11.08 -1.84
C PHE A 51 -0.35 -12.00 -2.33
N PRO A 52 0.50 -12.54 -1.42
CA PRO A 52 1.59 -13.43 -1.80
C PRO A 52 1.08 -14.82 -2.20
N TYR A 53 1.93 -15.62 -2.83
CA TYR A 53 1.58 -16.97 -3.31
C TYR A 53 1.13 -17.93 -2.21
N ASP A 54 1.64 -17.75 -0.99
CA ASP A 54 1.31 -18.53 0.19
C ASP A 54 0.08 -18.01 0.95
N PHE A 55 -0.63 -17.00 0.40
CA PHE A 55 -1.84 -16.47 1.03
C PHE A 55 -3.01 -17.48 0.96
N PRO A 56 -3.56 -17.92 2.10
CA PRO A 56 -4.54 -19.00 2.13
C PRO A 56 -5.80 -18.68 1.31
N ARG A 57 -6.24 -19.64 0.50
CA ARG A 57 -7.40 -19.45 -0.41
C ARG A 57 -8.69 -19.17 0.35
N GLU A 58 -8.85 -19.74 1.53
CA GLU A 58 -9.97 -19.52 2.44
C GLU A 58 -10.01 -18.11 3.04
N SER A 59 -8.86 -17.42 3.07
CA SER A 59 -8.73 -16.03 3.53
C SER A 59 -8.96 -15.02 2.40
N GLN A 60 -9.09 -15.46 1.16
CA GLN A 60 -9.37 -14.61 0.00
C GLN A 60 -10.88 -14.32 -0.14
N PRO A 61 -11.26 -13.24 -0.85
CA PRO A 61 -12.65 -13.03 -1.23
C PRO A 61 -13.22 -14.24 -1.97
N LYS A 62 -14.40 -14.72 -1.55
CA LYS A 62 -15.07 -15.86 -2.21
C LYS A 62 -15.44 -15.56 -3.66
N ARG A 63 -15.72 -14.29 -3.95
CA ARG A 63 -16.05 -13.77 -5.28
C ARG A 63 -15.54 -12.33 -5.37
N TYR A 64 -14.99 -11.99 -6.52
CA TYR A 64 -14.64 -10.62 -6.88
C TYR A 64 -15.86 -9.98 -7.56
N ALA A 65 -16.12 -8.70 -7.26
CA ALA A 65 -17.03 -7.90 -8.07
C ALA A 65 -16.47 -7.71 -9.49
N LYS A 66 -17.30 -7.19 -10.41
CA LYS A 66 -16.91 -7.00 -11.82
C LYS A 66 -15.66 -6.13 -11.99
N ASP A 67 -15.55 -5.10 -11.15
CA ASP A 67 -14.47 -4.10 -11.21
C ASP A 67 -13.35 -4.42 -10.20
N GLN A 68 -13.34 -5.65 -9.68
CA GLN A 68 -12.36 -6.13 -8.71
C GLN A 68 -11.46 -7.19 -9.33
N ARG A 69 -10.15 -7.10 -9.09
CA ARG A 69 -9.18 -8.10 -9.57
C ARG A 69 -8.22 -8.58 -8.49
N ALA A 70 -7.76 -9.82 -8.66
CA ALA A 70 -6.64 -10.37 -7.91
C ALA A 70 -5.32 -9.91 -8.52
N VAL A 71 -4.35 -9.56 -7.67
CA VAL A 71 -2.98 -9.26 -8.04
C VAL A 71 -2.06 -10.27 -7.33
N ASP A 72 -1.70 -11.32 -8.07
CA ASP A 72 -0.83 -12.38 -7.58
C ASP A 72 0.64 -12.15 -7.99
N GLU A 73 1.51 -13.08 -7.61
CA GLU A 73 2.95 -12.99 -7.87
C GLU A 73 3.30 -12.93 -9.36
N GLN A 74 2.48 -13.49 -10.24
CA GLN A 74 2.73 -13.43 -11.68
C GLN A 74 2.63 -12.00 -12.21
N LEU A 75 1.84 -11.17 -11.53
CA LEU A 75 1.65 -9.75 -11.83
C LEU A 75 2.67 -8.88 -11.09
N PHE A 76 2.69 -8.94 -9.75
CA PHE A 76 3.49 -7.97 -8.98
C PHE A 76 4.99 -8.21 -9.05
N VAL A 77 5.47 -9.46 -9.23
CA VAL A 77 6.92 -9.75 -9.31
C VAL A 77 7.53 -9.04 -10.51
N ARG A 78 6.83 -9.01 -11.65
CA ARG A 78 7.28 -8.31 -12.84
C ARG A 78 7.50 -6.83 -12.57
N ARG A 79 6.49 -6.15 -11.99
CA ARG A 79 6.59 -4.72 -11.64
C ARG A 79 7.69 -4.46 -10.63
N GLN A 80 7.80 -5.30 -9.60
CA GLN A 80 8.82 -5.13 -8.57
C GLN A 80 10.24 -5.28 -9.14
N ASN A 81 10.45 -6.18 -10.12
CA ASN A 81 11.73 -6.35 -10.81
C ASN A 81 12.12 -5.12 -11.65
N GLU A 82 11.16 -4.41 -12.25
CA GLU A 82 11.42 -3.14 -12.97
C GLU A 82 12.05 -2.07 -12.04
N PHE A 83 11.83 -2.17 -10.72
CA PHE A 83 12.35 -1.25 -9.72
C PHE A 83 13.45 -1.83 -8.82
N GLY A 84 14.17 -2.86 -9.28
CA GLY A 84 15.32 -3.44 -8.59
C GLY A 84 15.03 -4.70 -7.78
N GLY A 85 13.86 -5.32 -7.95
CA GLY A 85 13.50 -6.59 -7.34
C GLY A 85 13.42 -6.54 -5.82
N PHE A 86 13.10 -7.67 -5.20
CA PHE A 86 12.82 -7.77 -3.76
C PHE A 86 13.97 -7.35 -2.84
N ILE A 87 15.23 -7.49 -3.30
CA ILE A 87 16.42 -7.10 -2.54
C ILE A 87 16.42 -5.59 -2.26
N TYR A 88 16.17 -4.76 -3.28
CA TYR A 88 16.17 -3.31 -3.12
C TYR A 88 14.78 -2.75 -2.79
N ALA A 89 13.73 -3.30 -3.40
CA ALA A 89 12.36 -2.88 -3.18
C ALA A 89 11.84 -3.24 -1.77
N GLY A 90 12.30 -4.37 -1.22
CA GLY A 90 11.80 -4.94 0.04
C GLY A 90 10.79 -6.06 -0.17
N GLY A 91 10.81 -7.06 0.72
CA GLY A 91 9.98 -8.26 0.61
C GLY A 91 8.56 -8.14 1.14
N THR A 92 8.26 -7.08 1.91
CA THR A 92 6.96 -6.97 2.57
C THR A 92 5.84 -6.69 1.57
N MET A 93 4.63 -7.18 1.85
CA MET A 93 3.49 -6.94 0.96
C MET A 93 3.13 -5.46 0.81
N ALA A 94 3.38 -4.61 1.81
CA ALA A 94 3.16 -3.17 1.66
C ALA A 94 4.17 -2.49 0.73
N LEU A 95 5.44 -2.90 0.72
CA LEU A 95 6.41 -2.44 -0.29
C LEU A 95 6.06 -3.00 -1.67
N THR A 96 5.67 -4.27 -1.77
CA THR A 96 5.20 -4.87 -3.02
C THR A 96 4.01 -4.12 -3.62
N ALA A 97 3.00 -3.78 -2.80
CA ALA A 97 1.86 -2.99 -3.23
C ALA A 97 2.24 -1.58 -3.71
N LEU A 98 3.23 -0.95 -3.06
CA LEU A 98 3.74 0.36 -3.47
C LEU A 98 4.37 0.32 -4.87
N TYR A 99 5.23 -0.68 -5.14
CA TYR A 99 5.85 -0.83 -6.47
C TYR A 99 4.88 -1.30 -7.54
N TRP A 100 3.90 -2.13 -7.17
CA TRP A 100 2.79 -2.47 -8.05
C TRP A 100 1.99 -1.22 -8.44
N ALA A 101 1.57 -0.42 -7.45
CA ALA A 101 0.83 0.82 -7.69
C ALA A 101 1.59 1.78 -8.61
N LEU A 102 2.89 1.98 -8.34
CA LEU A 102 3.72 2.85 -9.16
C LEU A 102 3.87 2.33 -10.61
N GLY A 103 4.18 1.05 -10.78
CA GLY A 103 4.48 0.47 -12.10
C GLY A 103 3.27 0.18 -12.98
N GLU A 104 2.12 -0.15 -12.36
CA GLU A 104 0.89 -0.45 -13.09
C GLU A 104 0.07 0.80 -13.39
N HIS A 105 -0.08 1.69 -12.40
CA HIS A 105 -1.01 2.81 -12.49
C HIS A 105 -0.33 4.15 -12.79
N MET A 106 0.98 4.27 -12.55
CA MET A 106 1.74 5.53 -12.68
C MET A 106 0.98 6.74 -12.11
N PRO A 107 0.48 6.65 -10.86
CA PRO A 107 -0.38 7.68 -10.30
C PRO A 107 0.41 8.92 -9.94
N SER A 108 -0.31 10.01 -9.73
CA SER A 108 0.25 11.25 -9.19
C SER A 108 0.38 11.25 -7.67
N GLU A 109 -0.45 10.46 -6.99
CA GLU A 109 -0.45 10.34 -5.53
C GLU A 109 -0.69 8.87 -5.13
N ILE A 110 0.11 8.38 -4.19
CA ILE A 110 -0.13 7.12 -3.49
C ILE A 110 -0.32 7.42 -2.00
N HIS A 111 -1.48 7.06 -1.48
CA HIS A 111 -1.81 7.18 -0.06
C HIS A 111 -1.79 5.80 0.60
N ILE A 112 -1.21 5.69 1.79
CA ILE A 112 -1.22 4.44 2.56
C ILE A 112 -1.98 4.60 3.87
N LEU A 113 -2.67 3.54 4.29
CA LEU A 113 -3.24 3.40 5.61
C LEU A 113 -3.14 1.94 6.05
N GLY A 114 -2.82 1.67 7.32
CA GLY A 114 -2.65 0.29 7.80
C GLY A 114 -1.32 -0.37 7.41
N CYS A 115 -0.38 0.37 6.82
CA CYS A 115 0.93 -0.13 6.36
C CYS A 115 2.06 0.25 7.33
N ASP A 116 1.78 0.45 8.62
CA ASP A 116 2.74 1.04 9.56
C ASP A 116 3.98 0.17 9.81
N MET A 117 3.89 -1.15 9.58
CA MET A 117 4.96 -2.12 9.82
C MET A 117 5.56 -2.06 11.23
N ILE A 118 4.74 -1.71 12.22
CA ILE A 118 5.06 -1.78 13.64
C ILE A 118 4.34 -2.99 14.22
N TYR A 119 5.11 -3.87 14.85
CA TYR A 119 4.62 -5.09 15.46
C TYR A 119 5.00 -5.02 16.94
N PRO A 120 4.07 -4.62 17.83
CA PRO A 120 4.34 -4.58 19.26
C PRO A 120 4.51 -6.00 19.82
N ASP A 121 5.31 -6.12 20.89
CA ASP A 121 5.56 -7.40 21.57
C ASP A 121 4.31 -7.97 22.28
N ALA A 122 3.25 -7.16 22.45
CA ALA A 122 1.97 -7.56 23.01
C ALA A 122 0.80 -6.77 22.37
N GLY A 123 -0.36 -7.42 22.21
CA GLY A 123 -1.58 -6.84 21.65
C GLY A 123 -1.86 -7.26 20.19
N LYS A 124 -2.93 -6.72 19.60
CA LYS A 124 -3.31 -7.03 18.21
C LYS A 124 -2.29 -6.43 17.23
N THR A 125 -1.55 -7.26 16.52
CA THR A 125 -0.63 -6.86 15.43
C THR A 125 -1.39 -6.54 14.14
N HIS A 126 -2.59 -7.10 13.95
CA HIS A 126 -3.44 -6.90 12.79
C HIS A 126 -4.88 -6.52 13.19
N PHE A 127 -5.64 -5.91 12.27
CA PHE A 127 -7.03 -5.54 12.56
C PHE A 127 -7.94 -6.75 12.85
N TYR A 128 -7.60 -7.92 12.31
CA TYR A 128 -8.29 -9.20 12.53
C TYR A 128 -7.77 -10.01 13.73
N GLY A 129 -6.89 -9.44 14.57
CA GLY A 129 -6.35 -10.08 15.77
C GLY A 129 -4.84 -10.29 15.72
N GLU A 130 -4.40 -11.50 16.02
CA GLU A 130 -3.01 -11.94 15.86
C GLU A 130 -2.85 -12.58 14.47
N GLY A 131 -1.81 -12.15 13.75
CA GLY A 131 -1.40 -12.73 12.48
C GLY A 131 0.11 -12.81 12.47
N THR A 132 0.66 -13.72 11.69
CA THR A 132 2.11 -13.87 11.55
C THR A 132 2.68 -12.60 10.94
N PRO A 133 3.48 -11.81 11.68
CA PRO A 133 4.12 -10.63 11.14
C PRO A 133 5.02 -11.00 9.95
N ASP A 134 4.90 -10.26 8.86
CA ASP A 134 5.84 -10.24 7.74
C ASP A 134 7.34 -10.16 8.20
N PRO A 135 7.72 -9.44 9.28
CA PRO A 135 9.11 -9.40 9.76
C PRO A 135 9.59 -10.59 10.60
N LEU A 136 8.83 -11.66 10.80
CA LEU A 136 9.35 -12.85 11.51
C LEU A 136 10.25 -13.74 10.65
N ARG A 137 10.42 -13.45 9.35
CA ARG A 137 11.47 -14.09 8.55
C ARG A 137 12.79 -13.36 8.82
N ASP A 138 13.82 -14.08 9.27
CA ASP A 138 15.20 -13.57 9.29
C ASP A 138 15.70 -13.46 7.84
N ASP A 139 15.15 -12.48 7.12
CA ASP A 139 15.33 -12.27 5.70
C ASP A 139 16.00 -10.91 5.48
N PHE A 140 17.15 -10.93 4.81
CA PHE A 140 17.93 -9.72 4.54
C PHE A 140 17.16 -8.69 3.70
N THR A 141 16.14 -9.11 2.94
CA THR A 141 15.26 -8.23 2.16
C THR A 141 14.34 -7.38 3.04
N LEU A 142 14.22 -7.70 4.34
CA LEU A 142 13.45 -6.96 5.35
C LEU A 142 14.31 -5.98 6.17
N ARG A 143 15.62 -5.90 5.89
CA ARG A 143 16.51 -4.94 6.55
C ARG A 143 16.14 -3.51 6.18
N ASP A 144 16.05 -2.65 7.20
CA ASP A 144 15.85 -1.21 7.11
C ASP A 144 14.65 -0.77 6.24
N LEU A 145 13.44 -0.94 6.79
CA LEU A 145 12.19 -0.52 6.17
C LEU A 145 12.13 1.01 5.95
N TYR A 146 12.85 1.79 6.75
CA TYR A 146 12.94 3.24 6.58
C TYR A 146 13.71 3.59 5.31
N ALA A 147 14.90 3.00 5.11
CA ALA A 147 15.68 3.21 3.90
C ALA A 147 14.96 2.73 2.64
N LYS A 148 14.25 1.60 2.72
CA LYS A 148 13.46 1.07 1.59
C LYS A 148 12.28 1.96 1.22
N SER A 149 11.56 2.49 2.21
CA SER A 149 10.50 3.47 1.95
C SER A 149 11.08 4.79 1.42
N ALA A 150 12.23 5.25 1.92
CA ALA A 150 12.89 6.44 1.38
C ALA A 150 13.30 6.26 -0.09
N ARG A 151 13.86 5.10 -0.43
CA ARG A 151 14.18 4.72 -1.81
C ARG A 151 12.93 4.74 -2.69
N PHE A 152 11.82 4.16 -2.21
CA PHE A 152 10.56 4.20 -2.93
C PHE A 152 10.09 5.64 -3.18
N MET A 153 10.11 6.52 -2.18
CA MET A 153 9.73 7.93 -2.36
C MET A 153 10.55 8.62 -3.46
N CYS A 154 11.87 8.38 -3.50
CA CYS A 154 12.74 8.94 -4.54
C CYS A 154 12.35 8.45 -5.94
N LEU A 155 11.97 7.17 -6.08
CA LEU A 155 11.52 6.61 -7.36
C LEU A 155 10.13 7.12 -7.75
N ALA A 156 9.21 7.21 -6.80
CA ALA A 156 7.88 7.79 -7.01
C ALA A 156 8.00 9.25 -7.50
N ALA A 157 8.79 10.08 -6.81
CA ALA A 157 9.00 11.48 -7.19
C ALA A 157 9.61 11.63 -8.59
N ARG A 158 10.57 10.76 -8.96
CA ARG A 158 11.13 10.71 -10.34
C ARG A 158 10.08 10.41 -11.41
N ASN A 159 9.00 9.73 -11.04
CA ASN A 159 7.88 9.39 -11.93
C ASN A 159 6.69 10.36 -11.74
N GLY A 160 6.86 11.51 -11.08
CA GLY A 160 5.79 12.48 -10.86
C GLY A 160 4.76 12.06 -9.80
N CYS A 161 5.06 11.05 -8.98
CA CYS A 161 4.19 10.53 -7.94
C CYS A 161 4.62 11.04 -6.55
N SER A 162 3.69 11.64 -5.83
CA SER A 162 3.82 11.96 -4.40
C SER A 162 3.31 10.81 -3.54
N THR A 163 3.85 10.64 -2.34
CA THR A 163 3.49 9.53 -1.44
C THR A 163 3.17 10.04 -0.05
N TYR A 164 2.08 9.56 0.55
CA TYR A 164 1.60 10.05 1.83
C TYR A 164 1.10 8.92 2.73
N ASN A 165 1.26 9.10 4.04
CA ASN A 165 0.71 8.21 5.06
C ASN A 165 -0.47 8.86 5.78
N LEU A 166 -1.64 8.23 5.70
CA LEU A 166 -2.88 8.68 6.35
C LEU A 166 -2.96 8.27 7.82
N SER A 167 -2.13 7.32 8.26
CA SER A 167 -2.05 6.91 9.66
C SER A 167 -1.61 8.09 10.54
N ARG A 168 -2.23 8.20 11.72
CA ARG A 168 -1.76 9.08 12.81
C ARG A 168 -0.88 8.33 13.83
N LYS A 169 -0.63 7.03 13.60
CA LYS A 169 0.21 6.18 14.46
C LYS A 169 1.65 6.21 13.98
N ALA A 170 2.56 5.77 14.83
CA ALA A 170 3.95 5.54 14.43
C ALA A 170 4.01 4.57 13.24
N SER A 171 5.01 4.75 12.38
CA SER A 171 5.23 3.94 11.17
C SER A 171 6.72 3.74 10.96
N ARG A 172 7.15 2.56 10.51
CA ARG A 172 8.52 2.33 10.03
C ARG A 172 8.76 2.88 8.62
N LEU A 173 7.69 3.14 7.87
CA LEU A 173 7.76 3.82 6.57
C LEU A 173 7.86 5.34 6.77
N CYS A 174 8.77 5.98 6.04
CA CYS A 174 9.15 7.39 6.21
C CYS A 174 8.29 8.41 5.45
N PHE A 175 7.12 8.00 4.93
CA PHE A 175 6.27 8.87 4.13
C PHE A 175 5.71 10.04 4.96
N PRO A 176 5.62 11.25 4.36
CA PRO A 176 5.03 12.40 5.04
C PRO A 176 3.57 12.13 5.43
N ARG A 177 3.14 12.71 6.55
CA ARG A 177 1.75 12.60 6.98
C ARG A 177 0.89 13.54 6.16
N HIS A 178 -0.22 13.04 5.64
CA HIS A 178 -1.19 13.88 4.97
C HIS A 178 -1.94 14.72 6.02
N ARG A 179 -1.66 16.03 6.08
CA ARG A 179 -2.30 16.97 7.03
C ARG A 179 -3.53 17.67 6.46
N GLY A 180 -3.85 17.47 5.18
CA GLY A 180 -5.02 18.06 4.54
C GLY A 180 -6.33 17.37 4.92
N ARG A 181 -7.42 18.13 4.95
CA ARG A 181 -8.73 17.55 4.59
C ARG A 181 -8.58 17.09 3.14
N ILE A 182 -9.14 15.93 2.80
CA ILE A 182 -9.22 15.49 1.41
C ILE A 182 -9.93 16.62 0.65
N ASN A 183 -9.21 17.22 -0.30
CA ASN A 183 -9.38 18.55 -0.89
C ASN A 183 -8.62 19.68 -0.17
N GLU A 184 -7.38 19.94 -0.62
CA GLU A 184 -6.92 21.25 -1.09
C GLU A 184 -5.54 21.10 -1.76
N ASN A 185 -5.30 21.91 -2.79
CA ASN A 185 -4.29 21.82 -3.87
C ASN A 185 -2.87 21.32 -3.50
N PRO A 186 -2.15 20.69 -4.46
CA PRO A 186 -0.76 20.30 -4.26
C PRO A 186 0.11 21.55 -4.07
N VAL A 187 0.78 21.63 -2.92
CA VAL A 187 1.92 22.53 -2.75
C VAL A 187 3.11 21.83 -3.39
N HIS A 188 3.52 22.31 -4.56
CA HIS A 188 4.77 21.93 -5.19
C HIS A 188 5.95 22.40 -4.31
N PHE A 189 6.87 21.48 -4.01
CA PHE A 189 8.23 21.82 -3.57
C PHE A 189 9.14 21.97 -4.78
#